data_AF-A0A3S0BNU5-F1
#
_entry.id   AF-A0A3S0BNU5-F1
#
_cell.length_a   1.000
_cell.length_b   1.000
_cell.length_c   1.000
_cell.angle_alpha   90.00
_cell.angle_beta   90.00
_cell.angle_gamma   90.00
#
_symmetry.space_group_name_H-M   'P 1'
#
loop_
_entity.id
_entity.type
_entity.pdbx_description
1 polymer ?
#
loop_
_entity_poly.entity_id
_entity_poly.type
_entity_poly.pdbx_seq_one_letter_code
_entity_poly.pdbx_strand_id
1 'polypeptide(L)'
;MKGNTMKTQRMAFAAVLCAALALPALAQSSMPAPSGAGGAGASALAVGTIRGIDAAQHILTIEHQAIPRMNMSGMTMDFRLDKSLSTEGLSIGQPIAFILSPSSDGIAINEVQPIGVSGATPGTSMPQHNMQGHDTSSMKMSGKDKKMMARCHEMMMKSK
;
A
#
# COMPACT_ATOMS: atom_id res chain seq x y z
N MET A 1 24.33 -41.55 48.30
CA MET A 1 23.74 -42.91 48.22
C MET A 1 22.31 -42.81 48.72
N LYS A 2 21.36 -43.35 47.95
CA LYS A 2 19.91 -43.23 48.13
C LYS A 2 19.40 -44.14 49.23
N GLY A 3 18.41 -43.65 49.99
CA GLY A 3 17.50 -44.50 50.75
C GLY A 3 16.91 -43.78 51.96
N ASN A 4 15.64 -43.41 51.88
CA ASN A 4 14.74 -43.26 53.02
C ASN A 4 13.33 -43.65 52.52
N THR A 5 12.80 -44.82 52.91
CA THR A 5 11.88 -45.04 54.06
C THR A 5 10.53 -44.31 53.86
N MET A 6 9.35 -44.88 54.11
CA MET A 6 8.88 -46.17 54.61
C MET A 6 7.34 -46.18 54.48
N LYS A 7 6.75 -47.39 54.43
CA LYS A 7 5.43 -47.79 55.00
C LYS A 7 4.15 -47.16 54.42
N THR A 8 3.24 -47.89 53.76
CA THR A 8 2.41 -49.03 54.22
C THR A 8 1.41 -48.67 55.33
N GLN A 9 0.14 -48.45 54.97
CA GLN A 9 -1.08 -49.15 55.47
C GLN A 9 -2.33 -48.39 54.97
N ARG A 10 -3.22 -48.97 54.15
CA ARG A 10 -4.23 -50.03 54.43
C ARG A 10 -5.35 -49.58 55.40
N MET A 11 -6.54 -49.42 54.81
CA MET A 11 -7.84 -49.98 55.22
C MET A 11 -8.94 -49.05 55.78
N ALA A 12 -10.16 -49.41 55.32
CA ALA A 12 -11.53 -49.12 55.78
C ALA A 12 -12.20 -47.82 55.28
N PHE A 13 -13.18 -47.90 54.36
CA PHE A 13 -14.61 -48.27 54.51
C PHE A 13 -15.41 -47.34 55.43
N ALA A 14 -16.32 -46.54 54.83
CA ALA A 14 -17.79 -46.65 55.00
C ALA A 14 -18.54 -45.29 54.93
N ALA A 15 -19.79 -45.42 54.47
CA ALA A 15 -20.96 -44.56 54.73
C ALA A 15 -21.30 -43.42 53.75
N VAL A 16 -22.22 -43.78 52.85
CA VAL A 16 -23.20 -42.94 52.14
C VAL A 16 -24.09 -42.18 53.13
N LEU A 17 -24.34 -40.88 52.90
CA LEU A 17 -25.61 -40.23 53.28
C LEU A 17 -25.87 -38.97 52.43
N CYS A 18 -27.02 -38.93 51.77
CA CYS A 18 -27.50 -37.85 50.90
C CYS A 18 -27.80 -36.54 51.65
N ALA A 19 -27.38 -35.42 51.08
CA ALA A 19 -28.05 -34.12 51.28
C ALA A 19 -27.91 -33.28 50.00
N ALA A 20 -29.00 -33.15 49.25
CA ALA A 20 -29.17 -32.18 48.18
C ALA A 20 -29.74 -30.88 48.76
N LEU A 21 -29.27 -29.70 48.31
CA LEU A 21 -30.07 -28.49 47.98
C LEU A 21 -29.17 -27.24 47.83
N ALA A 22 -29.30 -26.63 46.64
CA ALA A 22 -28.98 -25.24 46.28
C ALA A 22 -27.51 -24.81 46.10
N LEU A 23 -27.01 -24.85 44.86
CA LEU A 23 -25.97 -23.94 44.38
C LEU A 23 -26.63 -22.77 43.63
N PRO A 24 -26.32 -21.50 43.95
CA PRO A 24 -26.64 -20.39 43.06
C PRO A 24 -25.67 -20.47 41.87
N ALA A 25 -26.21 -20.84 40.71
CA ALA A 25 -25.49 -20.77 39.44
C ALA A 25 -25.20 -19.28 39.15
N LEU A 26 -23.96 -18.86 39.38
CA LEU A 26 -23.44 -17.60 38.88
C LEU A 26 -23.63 -17.56 37.36
N ALA A 27 -24.32 -16.51 36.93
CA ALA A 27 -24.50 -16.12 35.56
C ALA A 27 -23.14 -16.08 34.83
N GLN A 28 -22.95 -17.00 33.88
CA GLN A 28 -22.07 -16.80 32.74
C GLN A 28 -22.93 -16.81 31.49
N SER A 29 -23.30 -15.61 31.06
CA SER A 29 -23.77 -15.32 29.72
C SER A 29 -22.72 -15.78 28.71
N SER A 30 -22.85 -17.02 28.25
CA SER A 30 -22.16 -17.53 27.08
C SER A 30 -22.77 -16.86 25.85
N MET A 31 -22.21 -15.73 25.47
CA MET A 31 -22.33 -15.22 24.11
C MET A 31 -21.17 -15.85 23.34
N PRO A 32 -21.40 -16.78 22.40
CA PRO A 32 -20.39 -17.07 21.41
C PRO A 32 -20.24 -15.81 20.56
N ALA A 33 -19.13 -15.09 20.78
CA ALA A 33 -18.67 -14.16 19.77
C ALA A 33 -18.50 -14.95 18.46
N PRO A 34 -19.01 -14.49 17.31
CA PRO A 34 -18.55 -15.00 16.04
C PRO A 34 -17.11 -14.50 15.90
N SER A 35 -16.15 -15.26 16.42
CA SER A 35 -14.77 -15.18 15.98
C SER A 35 -14.81 -15.45 14.49
N GLY A 36 -14.72 -14.38 13.71
CA GLY A 36 -14.64 -14.44 12.26
C GLY A 36 -13.57 -15.45 11.90
N ALA A 37 -14.01 -16.56 11.33
CA ALA A 37 -13.16 -17.40 10.51
C ALA A 37 -12.75 -16.53 9.32
N GLY A 38 -11.70 -15.73 9.51
CA GLY A 38 -11.02 -15.03 8.45
C GLY A 38 -10.56 -16.11 7.48
N GLY A 39 -11.21 -16.16 6.32
CA GLY A 39 -10.95 -17.15 5.30
C GLY A 39 -9.47 -17.15 4.95
N ALA A 40 -8.76 -18.15 5.46
CA ALA A 40 -7.44 -18.48 5.00
C ALA A 40 -7.54 -18.83 3.51
N GLY A 41 -6.82 -18.11 2.67
CA GLY A 41 -6.42 -18.63 1.36
C GLY A 41 -6.84 -17.83 0.13
N ALA A 42 -7.36 -16.61 0.25
CA ALA A 42 -7.69 -15.81 -0.93
C ALA A 42 -6.98 -14.46 -0.92
N SER A 43 -6.38 -14.12 -2.06
CA SER A 43 -5.85 -12.78 -2.27
C SER A 43 -6.96 -11.74 -2.13
N ALA A 44 -6.69 -10.60 -1.53
CA ALA A 44 -7.66 -9.52 -1.37
C ALA A 44 -7.12 -8.20 -1.91
N LEU A 45 -7.98 -7.50 -2.65
CA LEU A 45 -7.72 -6.12 -3.05
C LEU A 45 -7.93 -5.21 -1.84
N ALA A 46 -6.96 -4.34 -1.62
CA ALA A 46 -6.96 -3.32 -0.61
C ALA A 46 -6.57 -1.98 -1.22
N VAL A 47 -6.98 -0.91 -0.56
CA VAL A 47 -6.61 0.47 -0.90
C VAL A 47 -6.06 1.11 0.36
N GLY A 48 -5.01 1.91 0.20
CA GLY A 48 -4.39 2.58 1.33
C GLY A 48 -3.45 3.69 0.91
N THR A 49 -2.90 4.38 1.89
CA THR A 49 -1.93 5.46 1.70
C THR A 49 -0.59 5.05 2.28
N ILE A 50 0.48 5.23 1.52
CA ILE A 50 1.84 4.93 2.00
C ILE A 50 2.20 5.90 3.11
N ARG A 51 2.50 5.37 4.29
CA ARG A 51 2.98 6.13 5.46
C ARG A 51 4.50 6.05 5.63
N GLY A 52 5.13 5.01 5.12
CA GLY A 52 6.58 4.79 5.22
C GLY A 52 7.06 3.72 4.23
N ILE A 53 8.33 3.82 3.84
CA ILE A 53 8.98 2.90 2.90
C ILE A 53 10.33 2.49 3.52
N ASP A 54 10.49 1.21 3.83
CA ASP A 54 11.77 0.60 4.21
C ASP A 54 12.26 -0.28 3.07
N ALA A 55 13.04 0.33 2.18
CA ALA A 55 13.59 -0.35 1.00
C ALA A 55 14.63 -1.42 1.38
N ALA A 56 15.31 -1.29 2.53
CA ALA A 56 16.29 -2.26 2.98
C ALA A 56 15.62 -3.59 3.39
N GLN A 57 14.46 -3.50 4.03
CA GLN A 57 13.71 -4.65 4.54
C GLN A 57 12.59 -5.10 3.59
N HIS A 58 12.31 -4.37 2.52
CA HIS A 58 11.13 -4.55 1.65
C HIS A 58 9.81 -4.50 2.46
N ILE A 59 9.71 -3.50 3.32
CA ILE A 59 8.52 -3.27 4.15
C ILE A 59 7.91 -1.92 3.76
N LEU A 60 6.60 -1.92 3.54
CA LEU A 60 5.80 -0.72 3.34
C LEU A 60 4.88 -0.51 4.54
N THR A 61 4.99 0.63 5.20
CA THR A 61 4.01 1.05 6.21
C THR A 61 2.85 1.70 5.47
N ILE A 62 1.67 1.09 5.51
CA ILE A 62 0.50 1.55 4.76
C ILE A 62 -0.65 1.76 5.74
N GLU A 63 -1.27 2.93 5.67
CA GLU A 63 -2.58 3.18 6.25
C GLU A 63 -3.62 2.61 5.29
N HIS A 64 -4.09 1.40 5.57
CA HIS A 64 -5.03 0.71 4.71
C HIS A 64 -6.47 0.93 5.16
N GLN A 65 -7.38 0.94 4.18
CA GLN A 65 -8.82 0.94 4.43
C GLN A 65 -9.28 -0.44 4.94
N ALA A 66 -10.54 -0.55 5.35
CA ALA A 66 -11.11 -1.85 5.73
C ALA A 66 -11.04 -2.84 4.56
N ILE A 67 -10.64 -4.07 4.85
CA ILE A 67 -10.53 -5.19 3.90
C ILE A 67 -11.49 -6.29 4.36
N PRO A 68 -12.78 -6.24 3.99
CA PRO A 68 -13.78 -7.17 4.48
C PRO A 68 -13.45 -8.63 4.17
N ARG A 69 -12.80 -8.89 3.03
CA ARG A 69 -12.41 -10.24 2.60
C ARG A 69 -11.44 -10.93 3.56
N MET A 70 -10.60 -10.16 4.25
CA MET A 70 -9.64 -10.67 5.23
C MET A 70 -10.01 -10.31 6.67
N ASN A 71 -11.21 -9.77 6.88
CA ASN A 71 -11.71 -9.38 8.20
C ASN A 71 -10.79 -8.35 8.93
N MET A 72 -10.05 -7.55 8.16
CA MET A 72 -9.15 -6.51 8.66
C MET A 72 -9.87 -5.16 8.64
N SER A 73 -9.90 -4.46 9.78
CA SER A 73 -10.38 -3.07 9.86
C SER A 73 -9.32 -2.12 9.31
N GLY A 74 -9.71 -0.89 8.94
CA GLY A 74 -8.74 0.11 8.48
C GLY A 74 -7.77 0.50 9.60
N MET A 75 -6.48 0.34 9.35
CA MET A 75 -5.41 0.65 10.30
C MET A 75 -4.09 0.93 9.57
N THR A 76 -3.09 1.44 10.29
CA THR A 76 -1.73 1.57 9.79
C THR A 76 -0.91 0.36 10.22
N MET A 77 -0.38 -0.38 9.26
CA MET A 77 0.44 -1.57 9.52
C MET A 77 1.57 -1.70 8.51
N ASP A 78 2.63 -2.40 8.91
CA ASP A 78 3.70 -2.83 8.03
C ASP A 78 3.30 -4.06 7.20
N PHE A 79 3.48 -3.96 5.89
CA PHE A 79 3.29 -5.06 4.97
C PHE A 79 4.59 -5.37 4.24
N ARG A 80 4.91 -6.66 4.16
CA ARG A 80 6.03 -7.12 3.33
C ARG A 80 5.66 -6.99 1.86
N LEU A 81 6.56 -6.41 1.10
CA LEU A 81 6.48 -6.35 -0.35
C LEU A 81 7.18 -7.58 -0.93
N ASP A 82 6.53 -8.24 -1.89
CA ASP A 82 7.15 -9.36 -2.60
C ASP A 82 8.47 -8.92 -3.26
N LYS A 83 9.46 -9.82 -3.29
CA LYS A 83 10.79 -9.52 -3.85
C LYS A 83 10.75 -9.19 -5.36
N SER A 84 9.69 -9.60 -6.04
CA SER A 84 9.48 -9.30 -7.46
C SER A 84 9.05 -7.85 -7.71
N LEU A 85 8.63 -7.12 -6.67
CA LEU A 85 8.17 -5.74 -6.77
C LEU A 85 9.24 -4.76 -6.28
N SER A 86 9.40 -3.66 -7.02
CA SER A 86 10.26 -2.55 -6.62
C SER A 86 9.45 -1.50 -5.83
N THR A 87 10.13 -0.80 -4.92
CA THR A 87 9.58 0.38 -4.23
C THR A 87 9.82 1.67 -5.03
N GLU A 88 10.53 1.57 -6.15
CA GLU A 88 10.78 2.69 -7.05
C GLU A 88 9.47 3.26 -7.62
N GLY A 89 9.31 4.58 -7.55
CA GLY A 89 8.08 5.26 -7.99
C GLY A 89 6.97 5.31 -6.94
N LEU A 90 7.17 4.72 -5.76
CA LEU A 90 6.30 4.91 -4.60
C LEU A 90 6.77 6.09 -3.76
N SER A 91 5.82 6.88 -3.25
CA SER A 91 6.06 8.05 -2.41
C SER A 91 5.22 8.01 -1.13
N ILE A 92 5.76 8.54 -0.04
CA ILE A 92 5.00 8.71 1.20
C ILE A 92 3.85 9.71 0.95
N GLY A 93 2.65 9.39 1.42
CA GLY A 93 1.41 10.12 1.18
C GLY A 93 0.69 9.73 -0.10
N GLN A 94 1.23 8.80 -0.89
CA GLN A 94 0.61 8.36 -2.14
C GLN A 94 -0.50 7.34 -1.88
N PRO A 95 -1.71 7.55 -2.45
CA PRO A 95 -2.74 6.53 -2.46
C PRO A 95 -2.38 5.42 -3.44
N ILE A 96 -2.53 4.18 -3.01
CA ILE A 96 -2.21 2.97 -3.77
C ILE A 96 -3.33 1.94 -3.64
N ALA A 97 -3.55 1.19 -4.70
CA ALA A 97 -4.31 -0.06 -4.69
C ALA A 97 -3.30 -1.20 -4.67
N PHE A 98 -3.52 -2.20 -3.83
CA PHE A 98 -2.59 -3.32 -3.70
C PHE A 98 -3.34 -4.63 -3.45
N ILE A 99 -2.76 -5.73 -3.92
CA ILE A 99 -3.27 -7.07 -3.69
C ILE A 99 -2.44 -7.71 -2.60
N LEU A 100 -3.11 -8.15 -1.54
CA LEU A 100 -2.53 -8.93 -0.47
C LEU A 100 -2.78 -10.40 -0.72
N SER A 101 -1.76 -11.24 -0.54
CA SER A 101 -1.84 -12.70 -0.66
C SER A 101 -1.19 -13.40 0.53
N PRO A 102 -1.70 -14.59 0.92
CA PRO A 102 -1.06 -15.39 1.94
C PRO A 102 0.35 -15.80 1.51
N SER A 103 1.30 -15.72 2.43
CA SER A 103 2.72 -16.07 2.26
C SER A 103 3.19 -16.88 3.47
N SER A 104 4.39 -17.45 3.40
CA SER A 104 4.95 -18.30 4.48
C SER A 104 5.06 -17.59 5.83
N ASP A 105 5.12 -16.25 5.84
CA ASP A 105 5.27 -15.40 7.03
C ASP A 105 3.96 -14.69 7.42
N GLY A 106 2.83 -15.00 6.76
CA GLY A 106 1.56 -14.32 6.99
C GLY A 106 0.96 -13.78 5.70
N ILE A 107 0.89 -12.46 5.55
CA ILE A 107 0.29 -11.78 4.38
C ILE A 107 1.34 -10.85 3.74
N ALA A 108 1.49 -10.91 2.43
CA ALA A 108 2.41 -10.08 1.67
C ALA A 108 1.70 -9.38 0.49
N ILE A 109 2.25 -8.25 0.06
CA ILE A 109 1.81 -7.52 -1.14
C ILE A 109 2.46 -8.18 -2.36
N ASN A 110 1.65 -8.73 -3.26
CA ASN A 110 2.12 -9.32 -4.52
C ASN A 110 1.91 -8.42 -5.73
N GLU A 111 1.06 -7.39 -5.61
CA GLU A 111 0.82 -6.40 -6.64
C GLU A 111 0.53 -5.04 -5.99
N VAL A 112 1.09 -3.97 -6.56
CA VAL A 112 0.89 -2.60 -6.11
C VAL A 112 0.72 -1.69 -7.33
N GLN A 113 -0.28 -0.82 -7.26
CA GLN A 113 -0.62 0.14 -8.30
C GLN A 113 -0.84 1.52 -7.67
N PRO A 114 -0.05 2.53 -8.05
CA PRO A 114 -0.37 3.94 -7.82
C PRO A 114 -1.80 4.27 -8.24
N ILE A 115 -2.62 4.74 -7.31
CA ILE A 115 -3.90 5.35 -7.67
C ILE A 115 -3.56 6.79 -8.05
N GLY A 116 -3.19 6.99 -9.30
CA GLY A 116 -2.95 8.32 -9.81
C GLY A 116 -4.21 9.16 -9.70
N VAL A 117 -4.14 10.29 -8.98
CA VAL A 117 -4.66 11.52 -9.58
C VAL A 117 -3.70 11.86 -10.72
N SER A 118 -3.86 11.17 -11.86
CA SER A 118 -3.12 11.48 -13.07
C SER A 118 -3.58 12.86 -13.53
N GLY A 119 -2.97 13.91 -12.97
CA GLY A 119 -3.45 15.29 -13.14
C GLY A 119 -3.01 16.33 -12.11
N ALA A 120 -2.14 16.04 -11.14
CA ALA A 120 -1.52 17.09 -10.33
C ALA A 120 -0.01 16.91 -10.27
N THR A 121 0.64 17.24 -11.38
CA THR A 121 1.99 17.78 -11.29
C THR A 121 1.91 19.05 -10.42
N PRO A 122 2.62 19.18 -9.28
CA PRO A 122 3.14 20.49 -8.91
C PRO A 122 4.02 20.85 -10.10
N GLY A 123 3.60 21.84 -10.87
CA GLY A 123 4.26 22.23 -12.10
C GLY A 123 5.77 22.21 -11.89
N THR A 124 6.44 21.27 -12.56
CA THR A 124 7.70 21.60 -13.21
C THR A 124 7.40 22.94 -13.86
N SER A 125 7.88 23.99 -13.21
CA SER A 125 8.07 25.29 -13.78
C SER A 125 8.65 25.01 -15.15
N MET A 126 7.81 25.16 -16.18
CA MET A 126 8.33 25.55 -17.46
C MET A 126 9.29 26.70 -17.14
N PRO A 127 10.57 26.66 -17.54
CA PRO A 127 11.34 27.89 -17.56
C PRO A 127 10.48 28.83 -18.40
N GLN A 128 9.89 29.83 -17.74
CA GLN A 128 9.19 30.91 -18.39
C GLN A 128 10.25 31.45 -19.34
N HIS A 129 10.14 31.10 -20.62
CA HIS A 129 11.00 31.60 -21.66
C HIS A 129 10.68 33.08 -21.68
N ASN A 130 11.48 33.80 -20.92
CA ASN A 130 11.56 35.22 -20.87
C ASN A 130 11.82 35.64 -22.31
N MET A 131 10.79 36.09 -23.02
CA MET A 131 10.96 36.75 -24.30
C MET A 131 11.57 38.12 -24.04
N GLN A 132 12.83 38.12 -23.61
CA GLN A 132 13.70 39.28 -23.69
C GLN A 132 14.45 39.20 -25.01
N GLY A 133 14.05 40.07 -25.93
CA GLY A 133 14.86 40.51 -27.06
C GLY A 133 15.15 39.46 -28.12
N HIS A 134 14.23 39.29 -29.08
CA HIS A 134 14.71 39.02 -30.43
C HIS A 134 15.31 40.31 -30.96
N ASP A 135 16.63 40.43 -30.82
CA ASP A 135 17.41 41.33 -31.65
C ASP A 135 17.21 40.88 -33.11
N THR A 136 16.64 41.74 -33.94
CA THR A 136 16.56 41.49 -35.39
C THR A 136 17.86 41.88 -36.09
N SER A 137 18.97 42.01 -35.36
CA SER A 137 20.19 42.64 -35.87
C SER A 137 21.21 41.64 -36.44
N SER A 138 20.90 40.34 -36.54
CA SER A 138 21.84 39.35 -37.06
C SER A 138 21.32 38.44 -38.19
N MET A 139 20.17 38.74 -38.82
CA MET A 139 19.72 38.02 -40.01
C MET A 139 20.60 38.32 -41.22
N LYS A 140 21.73 37.60 -41.30
CA LYS A 140 22.63 37.56 -42.44
C LYS A 140 21.94 36.75 -43.55
N MET A 141 21.09 37.42 -44.31
CA MET A 141 20.47 36.85 -45.52
C MET A 141 21.56 36.42 -46.50
N SER A 142 21.52 35.14 -46.88
CA SER A 142 22.41 34.52 -47.85
C SER A 142 22.05 35.03 -49.26
N GLY A 143 22.99 34.97 -50.19
CA GLY A 143 22.84 35.64 -51.50
C GLY A 143 21.68 35.08 -52.36
N LYS A 144 21.21 33.85 -52.07
CA LYS A 144 20.14 33.19 -52.83
C LYS A 144 18.75 33.69 -52.45
N ASP A 145 18.51 33.91 -51.16
CA ASP A 145 17.26 34.42 -50.63
C ASP A 145 16.97 35.86 -51.07
N LYS A 146 18.01 36.71 -51.21
CA LYS A 146 17.87 38.06 -51.77
C LYS A 146 17.41 38.04 -53.24
N LYS A 147 17.91 37.10 -54.05
CA LYS A 147 17.46 36.93 -55.45
C LYS A 147 16.02 36.44 -55.55
N MET A 148 15.59 35.58 -54.62
CA MET A 148 14.23 35.06 -54.61
C MET A 148 13.20 36.15 -54.27
N MET A 149 13.50 37.00 -53.27
CA MET A 149 12.62 38.13 -52.94
C MET A 149 12.54 39.17 -54.06
N ALA A 150 13.67 39.50 -54.72
CA ALA A 150 13.66 40.42 -55.86
C ALA A 150 12.79 39.89 -57.01
N ARG A 151 12.86 38.58 -57.30
CA ARG A 151 12.02 37.95 -58.34
C ARG A 151 10.54 37.96 -57.97
N CYS A 152 10.19 37.71 -56.71
CA CYS A 152 8.79 37.82 -56.28
C CYS A 152 8.27 39.25 -56.42
N HIS A 153 9.05 40.24 -56.00
CA HIS A 153 8.64 41.64 -56.10
C HIS A 153 8.48 42.10 -57.56
N GLU A 154 9.40 41.68 -58.45
CA GLU A 154 9.28 41.98 -59.89
C GLU A 154 8.01 41.36 -60.49
N MET A 155 7.71 40.09 -60.20
CA MET A 155 6.51 39.43 -60.72
C MET A 155 5.21 40.11 -60.22
N MET A 156 5.22 40.64 -58.99
CA MET A 156 4.07 41.34 -58.42
C MET A 156 3.84 42.73 -59.04
N MET A 157 4.90 43.42 -59.46
CA MET A 157 4.79 44.77 -60.06
C MET A 157 4.50 44.76 -61.56
N LYS A 158 4.81 43.66 -62.25
CA LYS A 158 4.64 43.51 -63.71
C LYS A 158 3.26 43.00 -64.12
N SER A 159 2.38 42.73 -63.14
CA SER A 159 0.99 42.30 -63.33
C SER A 159 -0.02 43.44 -63.20
N LYS A 160 0.40 44.68 -63.50
CA LYS A 160 -0.49 45.84 -63.56
C LYS A 160 -0.40 46.55 -64.89
#